data_AF-F2ARS9-F1
#
_entry.id   AF-F2ARS9-F1
#
_cell.length_a   1.000
_cell.length_b   1.000
_cell.length_c   1.000
_cell.angle_alpha   90.00
_cell.angle_beta   90.00
_cell.angle_gamma   90.00
#
_symmetry.space_group_name_H-M   'P 1'
#
loop_
_entity.id
_entity.type
_entity.pdbx_description
1 polymer ?
#
loop_
_entity_poly.entity_id
_entity_poly.type
_entity_poly.pdbx_seq_one_letter_code
_entity_poly.pdbx_strand_id
1 'polypeptide(L)'
;MTELGPTLPNELRRRGLKIQTPNHVGKYSVNEIGQLEMRGAVVVWKDDGSVDYITGEAEEVERISRQLGLEPKNIREVEPDRKDVFFGKIPSVNPLIEACMLKCILQTFDCLLRDQADRFTRSDKIHHCREIVRKFVQSGDQKEQREAMGQISLGLQYDPDYRGRYEQIIKDSGVESPPFCHQLIASGNPATRTLDAVIIIFGEEPHAFRLSNDWDENALTYVMTNGIMHGQSFSECVSLADSYTLGKPTFRKSFIISSDPVQRSDLENSASEIATRRFSIYRMAVEYRQLHCDDNVIKQLRTACTRSWNVSKRLDDAIFDRMIVLFDGVNLDAKKIENFLNAIIPILDGAKLDSFDDDNDAPSQGWDYWLQIHRSCFRALKQAIGEAGRIYVKKAWIEMSDPVPLQD
;
A
#
# COMPACT_ATOMS: atom_id res chain seq x y z
N MET A 1 13.18 1.41 -0.51
CA MET A 1 12.15 2.02 -1.40
C MET A 1 11.21 0.90 -1.90
N THR A 2 10.72 0.09 -0.97
CA THR A 2 10.37 -1.30 -1.26
C THR A 2 9.34 -1.73 -0.23
N GLU A 3 8.08 -1.43 -0.51
CA GLU A 3 6.93 -2.14 0.07
C GLU A 3 5.61 -1.82 -0.68
N LEU A 4 5.60 -0.82 -1.57
CA LEU A 4 4.63 -0.68 -2.68
C LEU A 4 5.27 -0.92 -4.07
N GLY A 5 6.53 -1.34 -4.08
CA GLY A 5 7.34 -1.49 -5.30
C GLY A 5 6.78 -2.46 -6.35
N PRO A 6 6.23 -3.64 -6.00
CA PRO A 6 5.80 -4.62 -7.01
C PRO A 6 4.60 -4.19 -7.85
N THR A 7 3.73 -3.33 -7.31
CA THR A 7 2.47 -2.91 -7.95
C THR A 7 2.62 -1.65 -8.80
N LEU A 8 3.74 -0.94 -8.68
CA LEU A 8 4.05 0.22 -9.50
C LEU A 8 4.83 -0.20 -10.76
N PRO A 9 4.39 0.22 -11.97
CA PRO A 9 5.19 0.13 -13.19
C PRO A 9 6.63 0.59 -12.96
N ASN A 10 7.60 -0.09 -13.58
CA ASN A 10 9.04 0.20 -13.42
C ASN A 10 9.38 1.67 -13.69
N GLU A 11 8.65 2.36 -14.56
CA GLU A 11 8.81 3.79 -14.82
C GLU A 11 8.40 4.68 -13.64
N LEU A 12 7.35 4.31 -12.91
CA LEU A 12 6.90 5.03 -11.71
C LEU A 12 7.83 4.76 -10.52
N ARG A 13 8.37 3.53 -10.41
CA ARG A 13 9.46 3.20 -9.49
C ARG A 13 10.73 4.00 -9.78
N ARG A 14 11.14 4.08 -11.06
CA ARG A 14 12.33 4.81 -11.50
C ARG A 14 12.20 6.32 -11.37
N ARG A 15 11.00 6.88 -11.56
CA ARG A 15 10.74 8.31 -11.40
C ARG A 15 10.63 8.75 -9.94
N GLY A 16 10.33 7.82 -9.03
CA GLY A 16 9.94 8.13 -7.66
C GLY A 16 8.61 8.89 -7.64
N LEU A 17 7.93 8.89 -6.49
CA LEU A 17 6.93 9.92 -6.24
C LEU A 17 7.65 11.26 -6.30
N LYS A 18 7.22 12.17 -7.19
CA LYS A 18 7.74 13.54 -7.16
C LYS A 18 7.24 14.19 -5.88
N ILE A 19 8.10 14.29 -4.89
CA ILE A 19 7.81 15.00 -3.64
C ILE A 19 8.40 16.40 -3.79
N GLN A 20 7.54 17.40 -3.68
CA GLN A 20 7.96 18.79 -3.63
C GLN A 20 7.87 19.26 -2.18
N THR A 21 8.94 19.88 -1.71
CA THR A 21 9.03 20.50 -0.39
C THR A 21 9.51 21.94 -0.56
N PRO A 22 8.63 22.88 -0.96
CA PRO A 22 9.05 24.21 -1.44
C PRO A 22 9.91 25.00 -0.45
N ASN A 23 9.73 24.75 0.84
CA ASN A 23 10.45 25.42 1.94
C ASN A 23 11.64 24.61 2.48
N HIS A 24 11.92 23.43 1.92
CA HIS A 24 13.00 22.56 2.40
C HIS A 24 13.99 22.24 1.29
N VAL A 25 15.26 22.22 1.67
CA VAL A 25 16.36 21.91 0.76
C VAL A 25 16.46 20.39 0.58
N GLY A 26 16.80 19.95 -0.62
CA GLY A 26 17.15 18.56 -0.96
C GLY A 26 16.02 17.71 -1.53
N LYS A 27 16.32 16.42 -1.73
CA LYS A 27 15.40 15.44 -2.33
C LYS A 27 14.84 14.55 -1.24
N TYR A 28 13.54 14.32 -1.25
CA TYR A 28 12.87 13.50 -0.26
C TYR A 28 12.22 12.27 -0.88
N SER A 29 12.12 11.19 -0.11
CA SER A 29 11.41 9.95 -0.47
C SER A 29 10.58 9.45 0.71
N VAL A 30 9.55 8.65 0.43
CA VAL A 30 8.80 7.98 1.51
C VAL A 30 9.47 6.64 1.83
N ASN A 31 9.80 6.40 3.10
CA ASN A 31 10.38 5.14 3.58
C ASN A 31 9.30 4.07 3.82
N GLU A 32 9.71 2.88 4.30
CA GLU A 32 8.85 1.70 4.44
C GLU A 32 7.75 1.85 5.49
N ILE A 33 7.89 2.78 6.43
CA ILE A 33 6.85 3.09 7.44
C ILE A 33 6.12 4.39 7.14
N GLY A 34 6.24 4.87 5.89
CA GLY A 34 5.51 6.02 5.40
C GLY A 34 6.13 7.36 5.77
N GLN A 35 7.32 7.41 6.40
CA GLN A 35 8.00 8.67 6.74
C GLN A 35 8.70 9.29 5.54
N LEU A 36 8.80 10.62 5.56
CA LEU A 36 9.60 11.37 4.63
C LEU A 36 11.07 11.34 5.06
N GLU A 37 11.89 10.72 4.24
CA GLU A 37 13.33 10.57 4.44
C GLU A 37 14.07 11.38 3.35
N MET A 38 15.03 12.21 3.77
CA MET A 38 15.91 12.92 2.84
C MET A 38 16.85 11.93 2.15
N ARG A 39 17.04 12.08 0.85
CA ARG A 39 17.96 11.27 0.03
C ARG A 39 19.28 12.01 -0.14
N GLY A 40 20.36 11.42 0.35
CA GLY A 40 21.68 12.03 0.39
C GLY A 40 21.77 13.16 1.43
N ALA A 41 22.67 14.12 1.20
CA ALA A 41 22.86 15.25 2.10
C ALA A 41 23.03 16.56 1.33
N VAL A 42 22.63 17.66 1.97
CA VAL A 42 22.79 19.02 1.46
C VAL A 42 23.55 19.86 2.48
N VAL A 43 24.52 20.61 1.96
CA VAL A 43 25.28 21.61 2.71
C VAL A 43 24.60 22.96 2.52
N VAL A 44 24.22 23.60 3.62
CA VAL A 44 23.67 24.96 3.61
C VAL A 44 24.80 25.92 3.99
N TRP A 45 25.04 26.89 3.11
CA TRP A 45 26.12 27.87 3.23
C TRP A 45 25.56 29.21 3.70
N LYS A 46 26.35 29.91 4.50
CA LYS A 46 26.10 31.31 4.84
C LYS A 46 26.57 32.22 3.70
N ASP A 47 26.13 33.47 3.74
CA ASP A 47 26.54 34.51 2.77
C ASP A 47 28.06 34.77 2.77
N ASP A 48 28.74 34.48 3.88
CA ASP A 48 30.20 34.60 4.02
C ASP A 48 30.99 33.40 3.48
N GLY A 49 30.31 32.40 2.92
CA GLY A 49 30.92 31.19 2.37
C GLY A 49 31.30 30.14 3.41
N SER A 50 31.00 30.35 4.70
CA SER A 50 31.11 29.32 5.73
C SER A 50 29.89 28.40 5.73
N VAL A 51 30.05 27.17 6.23
CA VAL A 51 28.95 26.23 6.36
C VAL A 51 28.08 26.62 7.55
N ASP A 52 26.78 26.77 7.32
CA ASP A 52 25.79 26.96 8.37
C ASP A 52 25.45 25.63 9.04
N TYR A 53 24.96 24.68 8.25
CA TYR A 53 24.68 23.32 8.69
C TYR A 53 24.68 22.34 7.52
N ILE A 54 24.76 21.04 7.85
CA ILE A 54 24.58 19.94 6.90
C ILE A 54 23.36 19.15 7.35
N THR A 55 22.47 18.83 6.41
CA THR A 55 21.26 18.05 6.67
C THR A 55 21.14 16.93 5.64
N GLY A 56 20.72 15.74 6.05
CA GLY A 56 20.69 14.56 5.18
C GLY A 56 20.79 13.22 5.90
N GLU A 57 20.98 12.17 5.10
CA GLU A 57 21.25 10.81 5.59
C GLU A 57 22.53 10.81 6.45
N ALA A 58 22.42 10.23 7.65
CA ALA A 58 23.49 10.13 8.65
C ALA A 58 24.88 9.87 8.05
N GLU A 59 25.02 8.78 7.28
CA GLU A 59 26.28 8.35 6.66
C GLU A 59 26.84 9.40 5.68
N GLU A 60 25.96 10.04 4.90
CA GLU A 60 26.34 11.05 3.91
C GLU A 60 26.72 12.38 4.58
N VAL A 61 26.00 12.77 5.62
CA VAL A 61 26.33 13.95 6.42
C VAL A 61 27.68 13.77 7.09
N GLU A 62 27.96 12.61 7.67
CA GLU A 62 29.25 12.27 8.25
C GLU A 62 30.37 12.33 7.20
N ARG A 63 30.13 11.72 6.03
CA ARG A 63 31.08 11.72 4.91
C ARG A 63 31.41 13.14 4.45
N ILE A 64 30.40 13.99 4.26
CA ILE A 64 30.57 15.39 3.84
C ILE A 64 31.23 16.22 4.95
N SER A 65 30.83 16.03 6.21
CA SER A 65 31.43 16.75 7.34
C SER A 65 32.94 16.49 7.42
N ARG A 66 33.37 15.22 7.27
CA ARG A 66 34.79 14.86 7.22
C ARG A 66 35.50 15.48 6.01
N GLN A 67 34.86 15.51 4.84
CA GLN A 67 35.44 16.14 3.64
C GLN A 67 35.63 17.65 3.81
N LEU A 68 34.75 18.32 4.56
CA LEU A 68 34.79 19.75 4.81
C LEU A 68 35.58 20.12 6.08
N GLY A 69 36.15 19.14 6.79
CA GLY A 69 36.88 19.37 8.05
C GLY A 69 36.00 19.88 9.19
N LEU A 70 34.70 19.57 9.16
CA LEU A 70 33.72 19.99 10.16
C LEU A 70 33.51 18.90 11.21
N GLU A 71 33.34 19.33 12.47
CA GLU A 71 32.87 18.46 13.54
C GLU A 71 31.42 18.01 13.25
N PRO A 72 31.08 16.71 13.39
CA PRO A 72 29.73 16.19 13.11
C PRO A 72 28.61 16.73 14.03
N LYS A 73 28.88 17.73 14.88
CA LYS A 73 27.93 18.24 15.87
C LYS A 73 26.91 19.25 15.31
N ASN A 74 27.12 19.75 14.07
CA ASN A 74 26.25 20.75 13.43
C ASN A 74 25.15 20.13 12.53
N ILE A 75 24.68 18.94 12.88
CA ILE A 75 23.73 18.17 12.08
C ILE A 75 22.33 18.39 12.63
N ARG A 76 21.41 18.83 11.76
CA ARG A 76 19.98 18.85 12.06
C ARG A 76 19.25 17.99 11.05
N GLU A 77 18.62 16.93 11.52
CA GLU A 77 17.55 16.29 10.77
C GLU A 77 16.33 17.21 10.89
N VAL A 78 16.02 17.95 9.82
CA VAL A 78 14.81 18.77 9.77
C VAL A 78 13.84 18.05 8.86
N GLU A 79 12.93 17.28 9.45
CA GLU A 79 11.80 16.77 8.68
C GLU A 79 10.96 17.96 8.15
N PRO A 80 10.54 17.92 6.88
CA PRO A 80 9.63 18.91 6.33
C PRO A 80 8.31 19.01 7.10
N ASP A 81 7.86 20.24 7.29
CA ASP A 81 6.51 20.50 7.78
C ASP A 81 5.49 19.85 6.83
N ARG A 82 4.52 19.10 7.37
CA ARG A 82 3.54 18.36 6.53
C ARG A 82 2.79 19.23 5.52
N LYS A 83 2.49 20.46 5.91
CA LYS A 83 1.82 21.46 5.06
C LYS A 83 2.63 21.82 3.81
N ASP A 84 3.93 21.56 3.84
CA ASP A 84 4.89 21.87 2.79
C ASP A 84 5.24 20.65 1.93
N VAL A 85 4.67 19.47 2.20
CA VAL A 85 4.91 18.25 1.42
C VAL A 85 3.82 18.05 0.38
N PHE A 86 4.18 18.22 -0.89
CA PHE A 86 3.28 18.01 -2.02
C PHE A 86 3.70 16.78 -2.82
N PHE A 87 2.76 15.88 -3.07
CA PHE A 87 2.97 14.75 -3.97
C PHE A 87 2.54 15.13 -5.39
N GLY A 88 3.31 14.71 -6.38
CA GLY A 88 2.90 14.80 -7.78
C GLY A 88 1.57 14.08 -8.02
N LYS A 89 0.85 14.49 -9.07
CA LYS A 89 -0.45 13.94 -9.44
C LYS A 89 -0.33 12.45 -9.79
N ILE A 90 -1.18 11.61 -9.19
CA ILE A 90 -1.25 10.17 -9.43
C ILE A 90 -2.72 9.80 -9.68
N PRO A 91 -3.04 9.01 -10.71
CA PRO A 91 -4.39 8.53 -10.92
C PRO A 91 -4.83 7.59 -9.80
N SER A 92 -6.06 7.74 -9.30
CA SER A 92 -6.63 6.86 -8.27
C SER A 92 -6.71 5.41 -8.74
N VAL A 93 -6.98 5.18 -10.03
CA VAL A 93 -6.90 3.86 -10.65
C VAL A 93 -6.09 3.98 -11.93
N ASN A 94 -5.01 3.21 -12.04
CA ASN A 94 -4.13 3.25 -13.21
C ASN A 94 -4.55 2.18 -14.21
N PRO A 95 -4.79 2.52 -15.48
CA PRO A 95 -5.23 1.55 -16.49
C PRO A 95 -4.21 0.47 -16.80
N LEU A 96 -2.90 0.78 -16.71
CA LEU A 96 -1.84 -0.23 -16.84
C LEU A 96 -1.91 -1.25 -15.72
N ILE A 97 -2.27 -0.79 -14.51
CA ILE A 97 -2.42 -1.68 -13.36
C ILE A 97 -3.65 -2.57 -13.56
N GLU A 98 -4.79 -2.04 -14.03
CA GLU A 98 -5.98 -2.85 -14.35
C GLU A 98 -5.70 -3.88 -15.46
N ALA A 99 -4.98 -3.50 -16.52
CA ALA A 99 -4.54 -4.43 -17.56
C ALA A 99 -3.63 -5.54 -17.02
N CYS A 100 -2.69 -5.19 -16.13
CA CYS A 100 -1.83 -6.15 -15.45
C CYS A 100 -2.64 -7.10 -14.55
N MET A 101 -3.60 -6.59 -13.79
CA MET A 101 -4.49 -7.41 -12.96
C MET A 101 -5.26 -8.42 -13.82
N LEU A 102 -5.88 -7.95 -14.90
CA LEU A 102 -6.62 -8.80 -15.83
C LEU A 102 -5.72 -9.88 -16.46
N LYS A 103 -4.50 -9.49 -16.88
CA LYS A 103 -3.48 -10.45 -17.34
C LYS A 103 -3.15 -11.49 -16.28
N CYS A 104 -2.93 -11.06 -15.03
CA CYS A 104 -2.66 -11.95 -13.90
C CYS A 104 -3.80 -12.93 -13.67
N ILE A 105 -5.06 -12.48 -13.69
CA ILE A 105 -6.25 -13.33 -13.57
C ILE A 105 -6.23 -14.42 -14.65
N LEU A 106 -6.14 -14.01 -15.92
CA LEU A 106 -6.22 -14.93 -17.06
C LEU A 106 -5.06 -15.94 -17.06
N GLN A 107 -3.83 -15.48 -16.80
CA GLN A 107 -2.65 -16.36 -16.76
C GLN A 107 -2.69 -17.32 -15.57
N THR A 108 -3.18 -16.86 -14.42
CA THR A 108 -3.23 -17.71 -13.22
C THR A 108 -4.24 -18.83 -13.39
N PHE A 109 -5.47 -18.52 -13.81
CA PHE A 109 -6.47 -19.56 -14.06
C PHE A 109 -6.06 -20.46 -15.23
N ASP A 110 -5.38 -19.95 -16.27
CA ASP A 110 -4.92 -20.81 -17.35
C ASP A 110 -3.85 -21.81 -16.90
N CYS A 111 -2.98 -21.40 -15.95
CA CYS A 111 -1.99 -22.29 -15.35
C CYS A 111 -2.64 -23.32 -14.41
N LEU A 112 -3.50 -22.86 -13.50
CA LEU A 112 -4.10 -23.73 -12.46
C LEU A 112 -5.14 -24.69 -13.04
N LEU A 113 -5.82 -24.31 -14.12
CA LEU A 113 -6.84 -25.14 -14.79
C LEU A 113 -6.27 -25.89 -15.99
N ARG A 114 -4.95 -25.93 -16.21
CA ARG A 114 -4.32 -26.48 -17.43
C ARG A 114 -4.75 -27.90 -17.79
N ASP A 115 -5.06 -28.71 -16.77
CA ASP A 115 -5.46 -30.11 -16.89
C ASP A 115 -6.98 -30.27 -17.10
N GLN A 116 -7.76 -29.18 -17.01
CA GLN A 116 -9.18 -29.13 -17.35
C GLN A 116 -9.35 -28.79 -18.84
N ALA A 117 -10.01 -29.68 -19.58
CA ALA A 117 -10.24 -29.53 -21.02
C ALA A 117 -11.22 -28.39 -21.33
N ASP A 118 -12.15 -28.12 -20.43
CA ASP A 118 -13.23 -27.13 -20.51
C ASP A 118 -12.91 -25.83 -19.76
N ARG A 119 -11.63 -25.54 -19.51
CA ARG A 119 -11.23 -24.31 -18.80
C ARG A 119 -11.70 -23.06 -19.55
N PHE A 120 -12.38 -22.17 -18.84
CA PHE A 120 -12.94 -20.93 -19.40
C PHE A 120 -11.87 -20.03 -20.04
N THR A 121 -10.61 -20.08 -19.58
CA THR A 121 -9.51 -19.25 -20.09
C THR A 121 -9.19 -19.50 -21.56
N ARG A 122 -9.64 -20.62 -22.13
CA ARG A 122 -9.48 -20.97 -23.55
C ARG A 122 -10.76 -20.87 -24.37
N SER A 123 -11.90 -20.58 -23.74
CA SER A 123 -13.16 -20.35 -24.45
C SER A 123 -13.04 -19.22 -25.47
N ASP A 124 -13.73 -19.36 -26.61
CA ASP A 124 -13.81 -18.31 -27.63
C ASP A 124 -14.59 -17.08 -27.13
N LYS A 125 -15.47 -17.26 -26.13
CA LYS A 125 -16.28 -16.18 -25.55
C LYS A 125 -15.46 -15.08 -24.89
N ILE A 126 -14.25 -15.39 -24.45
CA ILE A 126 -13.33 -14.38 -23.89
C ILE A 126 -12.23 -13.93 -24.86
N HIS A 127 -12.32 -14.30 -26.15
CA HIS A 127 -11.31 -13.93 -27.15
C HIS A 127 -11.07 -12.42 -27.19
N HIS A 128 -12.15 -11.62 -27.19
CA HIS A 128 -12.07 -10.16 -27.15
C HIS A 128 -11.27 -9.64 -25.94
N CYS A 129 -11.52 -10.19 -24.75
CA CYS A 129 -10.79 -9.84 -23.53
C CYS A 129 -9.30 -10.18 -23.64
N ARG A 130 -8.95 -11.36 -24.17
CA ARG A 130 -7.54 -11.77 -24.37
C ARG A 130 -6.83 -10.82 -25.35
N GLU A 131 -7.50 -10.44 -26.43
CA GLU A 131 -6.95 -9.53 -27.44
C GLU A 131 -6.69 -8.13 -26.89
N ILE A 132 -7.56 -7.62 -26.02
CA ILE A 132 -7.37 -6.33 -25.38
C ILE A 132 -6.12 -6.35 -24.50
N VAL A 133 -5.96 -7.37 -23.65
CA VAL A 133 -4.75 -7.53 -22.81
C VAL A 133 -3.49 -7.64 -23.69
N ARG A 134 -3.55 -8.42 -24.77
CA ARG A 134 -2.43 -8.59 -25.72
C ARG A 134 -2.03 -7.25 -26.36
N LYS A 135 -3.00 -6.50 -26.90
CA LYS A 135 -2.78 -5.18 -27.49
C LYS A 135 -2.17 -4.22 -26.48
N PHE A 136 -2.70 -4.18 -25.25
CA PHE A 136 -2.23 -3.31 -24.15
C PHE A 136 -0.75 -3.54 -23.82
N VAL A 137 -0.30 -4.80 -23.85
CA VAL A 137 1.10 -5.18 -23.62
C VAL A 137 2.00 -4.81 -24.81
N GLN A 138 1.50 -4.90 -26.04
CA GLN A 138 2.32 -4.84 -27.25
C GLN A 138 2.50 -3.44 -27.84
N SER A 139 1.43 -2.63 -27.90
CA SER A 139 1.37 -1.52 -28.87
C SER A 139 1.51 -0.12 -28.28
N GLY A 140 1.37 0.06 -26.97
CA GLY A 140 1.53 1.38 -26.33
C GLY A 140 0.61 2.49 -26.83
N ASP A 141 -0.28 2.21 -27.79
CA ASP A 141 -1.26 3.15 -28.33
C ASP A 141 -2.36 3.36 -27.31
N GLN A 142 -2.43 4.58 -26.80
CA GLN A 142 -3.14 4.85 -25.58
C GLN A 142 -4.62 5.11 -25.78
N LYS A 143 -5.19 5.43 -26.96
CA LYS A 143 -6.62 5.80 -27.01
C LYS A 143 -7.56 4.60 -27.09
N GLU A 144 -7.48 3.82 -28.17
CA GLU A 144 -8.35 2.65 -28.43
C GLU A 144 -8.30 1.63 -27.29
N GLN A 145 -7.11 1.42 -26.71
CA GLN A 145 -6.90 0.48 -25.61
C GLN A 145 -7.57 0.92 -24.30
N ARG A 146 -7.68 2.24 -24.07
CA ARG A 146 -8.34 2.79 -22.89
C ARG A 146 -9.84 2.62 -22.97
N GLU A 147 -10.42 2.88 -24.14
CA GLU A 147 -11.83 2.60 -24.43
C GLU A 147 -12.14 1.12 -24.22
N ALA A 148 -11.33 0.24 -24.81
CA ALA A 148 -11.47 -1.19 -24.64
C ALA A 148 -11.39 -1.65 -23.16
N MET A 149 -10.45 -1.10 -22.39
CA MET A 149 -10.36 -1.38 -20.95
C MET A 149 -11.58 -0.85 -20.18
N GLY A 150 -12.10 0.32 -20.55
CA GLY A 150 -13.31 0.91 -19.94
C GLY A 150 -14.57 0.06 -20.12
N GLN A 151 -14.63 -0.76 -21.18
CA GLN A 151 -15.73 -1.70 -21.44
C GLN A 151 -15.65 -2.97 -20.60
N ILE A 152 -14.43 -3.46 -20.32
CA ILE A 152 -14.20 -4.69 -19.54
C ILE A 152 -14.16 -4.41 -18.04
N SER A 153 -13.53 -3.31 -17.62
CA SER A 153 -13.43 -2.98 -16.20
C SER A 153 -14.80 -2.55 -15.64
N LEU A 154 -15.22 -3.26 -14.59
CA LEU A 154 -16.37 -2.88 -13.76
C LEU A 154 -15.93 -1.95 -12.62
N GLY A 155 -14.62 -1.84 -12.37
CA GLY A 155 -14.03 -1.03 -11.31
C GLY A 155 -14.10 -1.66 -9.93
N LEU A 156 -13.75 -0.86 -8.93
CA LEU A 156 -13.71 -1.27 -7.52
C LEU A 156 -15.11 -1.50 -6.94
N GLN A 157 -15.30 -2.68 -6.35
CA GLN A 157 -16.60 -3.14 -5.84
C GLN A 157 -16.66 -3.00 -4.31
N TYR A 158 -16.85 -1.77 -3.83
CA TYR A 158 -16.95 -1.47 -2.40
C TYR A 158 -18.37 -1.60 -1.82
N ASP A 159 -19.37 -1.87 -2.65
CA ASP A 159 -20.74 -2.00 -2.18
C ASP A 159 -20.86 -3.23 -1.25
N PRO A 160 -21.55 -3.11 -0.10
CA PRO A 160 -21.64 -4.18 0.89
C PRO A 160 -22.16 -5.51 0.34
N ASP A 161 -23.10 -5.47 -0.61
CA ASP A 161 -23.68 -6.67 -1.22
C ASP A 161 -22.64 -7.51 -1.96
N TYR A 162 -21.72 -6.86 -2.69
CA TYR A 162 -20.66 -7.55 -3.41
C TYR A 162 -19.57 -8.03 -2.46
N ARG A 163 -19.19 -7.21 -1.46
CA ARG A 163 -18.20 -7.61 -0.46
C ARG A 163 -18.66 -8.85 0.32
N GLY A 164 -19.88 -8.83 0.85
CA GLY A 164 -20.46 -9.97 1.56
C GLY A 164 -20.59 -11.20 0.67
N ARG A 165 -20.88 -11.02 -0.63
CA ARG A 165 -20.86 -12.11 -1.61
C ARG A 165 -19.48 -12.72 -1.80
N TYR A 166 -18.42 -11.92 -1.92
CA TYR A 166 -17.06 -12.46 -2.06
C TYR A 166 -16.63 -13.22 -0.81
N GLU A 167 -16.89 -12.66 0.37
CA GLU A 167 -16.61 -13.31 1.66
C GLU A 167 -17.35 -14.66 1.77
N GLN A 168 -18.61 -14.72 1.32
CA GLN A 168 -19.38 -15.95 1.28
C GLN A 168 -18.79 -16.97 0.29
N ILE A 169 -18.47 -16.56 -0.95
CA ILE A 169 -17.87 -17.44 -1.97
C ILE A 169 -16.53 -18.03 -1.48
N ILE A 170 -15.67 -17.19 -0.89
CA ILE A 170 -14.38 -17.63 -0.35
C ILE A 170 -14.60 -18.64 0.78
N LYS A 171 -15.51 -18.35 1.71
CA LYS A 171 -15.86 -19.25 2.82
C LYS A 171 -16.38 -20.59 2.31
N ASP A 172 -17.27 -20.60 1.33
CA ASP A 172 -17.85 -21.81 0.77
C ASP A 172 -16.84 -22.66 0.00
N SER A 173 -15.80 -22.02 -0.56
CA SER A 173 -14.71 -22.75 -1.22
C SER A 173 -13.78 -23.50 -0.27
N GLY A 174 -13.80 -23.17 1.02
CA GLY A 174 -12.95 -23.81 2.02
C GLY A 174 -11.45 -23.55 1.87
N VAL A 175 -11.04 -22.71 0.91
CA VAL A 175 -9.63 -22.34 0.73
C VAL A 175 -9.12 -21.53 1.91
N GLU A 176 -7.85 -21.70 2.27
CA GLU A 176 -7.24 -20.88 3.31
C GLU A 176 -7.20 -19.41 2.86
N SER A 177 -7.48 -18.49 3.80
CA SER A 177 -7.47 -17.04 3.56
C SER A 177 -6.63 -16.35 4.62
N PRO A 178 -5.30 -16.51 4.61
CA PRO A 178 -4.43 -15.86 5.58
C PRO A 178 -4.38 -14.34 5.37
N PRO A 179 -3.86 -13.58 6.35
CA PRO A 179 -3.77 -12.12 6.26
C PRO A 179 -3.05 -11.66 4.97
N PHE A 180 -3.62 -10.64 4.33
CA PHE A 180 -3.10 -9.99 3.12
C PHE A 180 -2.90 -10.89 1.89
N CYS A 181 -3.52 -12.07 1.81
CA CYS A 181 -3.47 -12.91 0.60
C CYS A 181 -4.12 -12.22 -0.62
N HIS A 182 -3.74 -12.64 -1.82
CA HIS A 182 -4.49 -12.30 -3.04
C HIS A 182 -5.53 -13.36 -3.31
N GLN A 183 -6.74 -12.95 -3.64
CA GLN A 183 -7.83 -13.87 -3.96
C GLN A 183 -8.39 -13.55 -5.33
N LEU A 184 -8.62 -14.58 -6.14
CA LEU A 184 -9.25 -14.46 -7.45
C LEU A 184 -10.55 -15.24 -7.45
N ILE A 185 -11.61 -14.67 -8.02
CA ILE A 185 -12.85 -15.38 -8.29
C ILE A 185 -13.19 -15.18 -9.75
N ALA A 186 -13.48 -16.25 -10.48
CA ALA A 186 -14.03 -16.19 -11.84
C ALA A 186 -15.36 -16.95 -11.85
N SER A 187 -16.41 -16.35 -12.39
CA SER A 187 -17.76 -16.93 -12.36
C SER A 187 -18.50 -16.69 -13.66
N GLY A 188 -18.90 -17.79 -14.30
CA GLY A 188 -19.69 -17.82 -15.52
C GLY A 188 -21.14 -18.11 -15.18
N ASN A 189 -22.03 -17.17 -15.52
CA ASN A 189 -23.46 -17.26 -15.27
C ASN A 189 -24.25 -17.23 -16.60
N PRO A 190 -24.80 -18.37 -17.04
CA PRO A 190 -25.56 -18.45 -18.30
C PRO A 190 -26.87 -17.66 -18.25
N ALA A 191 -27.49 -17.51 -17.07
CA ALA A 191 -28.75 -16.78 -16.91
C ALA A 191 -28.58 -15.28 -17.15
N THR A 192 -27.45 -14.70 -16.74
CA THR A 192 -27.09 -13.30 -17.03
C THR A 192 -26.24 -13.15 -18.28
N ARG A 193 -25.86 -14.25 -18.93
CA ARG A 193 -24.95 -14.34 -20.07
C ARG A 193 -23.57 -13.71 -19.82
N THR A 194 -23.11 -13.73 -18.58
CA THR A 194 -21.88 -13.00 -18.19
C THR A 194 -20.85 -13.96 -17.63
N LEU A 195 -19.60 -13.75 -18.01
CA LEU A 195 -18.46 -14.28 -17.29
C LEU A 195 -17.75 -13.10 -16.63
N ASP A 196 -17.78 -13.04 -15.31
CA ASP A 196 -17.10 -12.01 -14.54
C ASP A 196 -15.87 -12.60 -13.85
N ALA A 197 -14.88 -11.76 -13.55
CA ALA A 197 -13.78 -12.10 -12.66
C ALA A 197 -13.48 -10.95 -11.72
N VAL A 198 -13.09 -11.26 -10.48
CA VAL A 198 -12.64 -10.29 -9.49
C VAL A 198 -11.28 -10.72 -8.94
N ILE A 199 -10.38 -9.74 -8.78
CA ILE A 199 -9.17 -9.87 -7.98
C ILE A 199 -9.35 -9.04 -6.73
N ILE A 200 -9.15 -9.67 -5.58
CA ILE A 200 -9.19 -9.04 -4.26
C ILE A 200 -7.75 -8.91 -3.80
N ILE A 201 -7.23 -7.69 -3.92
CA ILE A 201 -5.84 -7.40 -3.60
C ILE A 201 -5.70 -7.32 -2.08
N PHE A 202 -4.76 -8.08 -1.53
CA PHE A 202 -4.51 -8.19 -0.09
C PHE A 202 -5.74 -8.56 0.74
N GLY A 203 -6.73 -9.24 0.15
CA GLY A 203 -8.00 -9.58 0.79
C GLY A 203 -8.94 -8.39 1.03
N GLU A 204 -8.56 -7.18 0.62
CA GLU A 204 -9.28 -5.95 1.00
C GLU A 204 -9.79 -5.13 -0.18
N GLU A 205 -9.12 -5.17 -1.35
CA GLU A 205 -9.43 -4.28 -2.48
C GLU A 205 -9.94 -5.04 -3.71
N PRO A 206 -11.26 -5.27 -3.85
CA PRO A 206 -11.85 -6.02 -4.95
C PRO A 206 -11.97 -5.19 -6.24
N HIS A 207 -11.29 -5.63 -7.30
CA HIS A 207 -11.41 -5.09 -8.65
C HIS A 207 -12.10 -6.11 -9.56
N ALA A 208 -13.26 -5.75 -10.11
CA ALA A 208 -14.05 -6.63 -10.96
C ALA A 208 -13.93 -6.29 -12.45
N PHE A 209 -14.02 -7.33 -13.26
CA PHE A 209 -13.93 -7.29 -14.72
C PHE A 209 -15.03 -8.17 -15.30
N ARG A 210 -15.59 -7.75 -16.44
CA ARG A 210 -16.48 -8.58 -17.25
C ARG A 210 -15.74 -9.12 -18.45
N LEU A 211 -15.43 -10.42 -18.41
CA LEU A 211 -14.64 -11.11 -19.42
C LEU A 211 -15.46 -11.44 -20.67
N SER A 212 -16.77 -11.64 -20.53
CA SER A 212 -17.72 -11.89 -21.62
C SER A 212 -19.13 -11.39 -21.24
N ASN A 213 -19.88 -10.91 -22.25
CA ASN A 213 -21.31 -10.56 -22.20
C ASN A 213 -22.18 -11.55 -22.98
N ASP A 214 -21.60 -12.66 -23.44
CA ASP A 214 -22.23 -13.65 -24.31
C ASP A 214 -21.96 -15.08 -23.83
N TRP A 215 -21.72 -15.24 -22.53
CA TRP A 215 -21.45 -16.53 -21.89
C TRP A 215 -22.70 -17.41 -21.92
N ASP A 216 -22.70 -18.40 -22.80
CA ASP A 216 -23.77 -19.39 -22.98
C ASP A 216 -23.29 -20.83 -22.71
N GLU A 217 -22.07 -20.97 -22.18
CA GLU A 217 -21.50 -22.23 -21.71
C GLU A 217 -22.04 -22.61 -20.33
N ASN A 218 -21.45 -23.62 -19.67
CA ASN A 218 -21.91 -24.08 -18.36
C ASN A 218 -21.74 -23.02 -17.26
N ALA A 219 -22.59 -23.12 -16.23
CA ALA A 219 -22.39 -22.40 -14.99
C ALA A 219 -21.10 -22.87 -14.31
N LEU A 220 -20.28 -21.93 -13.86
CA LEU A 220 -19.03 -22.22 -13.17
C LEU A 220 -18.69 -21.12 -12.18
N THR A 221 -17.99 -21.48 -11.11
CA THR A 221 -17.23 -20.55 -10.27
C THR A 221 -15.90 -21.18 -9.88
N TYR A 222 -14.81 -20.46 -10.08
CA TYR A 222 -13.49 -20.82 -9.58
C TYR A 222 -13.04 -19.80 -8.56
N VAL A 223 -12.50 -20.29 -7.44
CA VAL A 223 -11.89 -19.48 -6.39
C VAL A 223 -10.42 -19.87 -6.32
N MET A 224 -9.54 -18.88 -6.23
CA MET A 224 -8.12 -19.08 -5.99
C MET A 224 -7.66 -18.17 -4.86
N THR A 225 -6.83 -18.71 -3.97
CA THR A 225 -6.07 -17.91 -3.00
C THR A 225 -4.58 -18.10 -3.21
N ASN A 226 -3.83 -17.00 -3.13
CA ASN A 226 -2.38 -16.97 -3.18
C ASN A 226 -1.82 -16.21 -1.97
N GLY A 227 -1.06 -16.90 -1.13
CA GLY A 227 -0.31 -16.27 -0.05
C GLY A 227 0.85 -15.42 -0.59
N ILE A 228 1.13 -14.29 0.07
CA ILE A 228 2.19 -13.36 -0.33
C ILE A 228 3.21 -13.09 0.77
N MET A 229 2.91 -13.53 1.99
CA MET A 229 3.79 -13.31 3.13
C MET A 229 4.96 -14.28 3.08
N HIS A 230 6.07 -13.93 3.72
CA HIS A 230 7.23 -14.82 3.81
C HIS A 230 6.83 -16.19 4.38
N GLY A 231 7.28 -17.27 3.73
CA GLY A 231 6.92 -18.65 4.08
C GLY A 231 5.60 -19.15 3.48
N GLN A 232 4.78 -18.27 2.88
CA GLN A 232 3.61 -18.69 2.11
C GLN A 232 4.03 -18.92 0.65
N SER A 233 3.80 -20.13 0.16
CA SER A 233 4.09 -20.51 -1.25
C SER A 233 2.93 -21.27 -1.90
N PHE A 234 1.78 -21.31 -1.26
CA PHE A 234 0.62 -22.00 -1.78
C PHE A 234 -0.15 -21.12 -2.76
N SER A 235 -0.61 -21.76 -3.83
CA SER A 235 -1.66 -21.26 -4.71
C SER A 235 -2.63 -22.41 -4.92
N GLU A 236 -3.82 -22.25 -4.37
CA GLU A 236 -4.87 -23.27 -4.43
C GLU A 236 -6.02 -22.74 -5.29
N CYS A 237 -6.61 -23.62 -6.11
CA CYS A 237 -7.81 -23.30 -6.88
C CYS A 237 -8.87 -24.37 -6.65
N VAL A 238 -10.08 -23.92 -6.36
CA VAL A 238 -11.25 -24.76 -6.09
C VAL A 238 -12.39 -24.33 -7.01
N SER A 239 -13.13 -25.29 -7.55
CA SER A 239 -14.36 -25.07 -8.30
C SER A 239 -15.58 -25.20 -7.40
N LEU A 240 -16.54 -24.30 -7.53
CA LEU A 240 -17.85 -24.37 -6.90
C LEU A 240 -18.93 -24.64 -7.95
N ALA A 241 -20.03 -25.27 -7.51
CA ALA A 241 -21.15 -25.60 -8.39
C ALA A 241 -22.03 -24.37 -8.74
N ASP A 242 -22.08 -23.38 -7.86
CA ASP A 242 -22.90 -22.19 -8.05
C ASP A 242 -22.27 -21.19 -9.03
N SER A 243 -23.10 -20.33 -9.60
CA SER A 243 -22.67 -19.20 -10.44
C SER A 243 -23.18 -17.87 -9.89
N TYR A 244 -22.33 -16.86 -9.98
CA TYR A 244 -22.54 -15.53 -9.43
C TYR A 244 -22.27 -14.43 -10.47
N THR A 245 -22.97 -13.30 -10.33
CA THR A 245 -22.54 -12.02 -10.92
C THR A 245 -21.57 -11.36 -9.95
N LEU A 246 -20.36 -11.06 -10.39
CA LEU A 246 -19.27 -10.61 -9.51
C LEU A 246 -19.06 -9.10 -9.52
N GLY A 247 -19.95 -8.32 -10.13
CA GLY A 247 -19.85 -6.87 -10.05
C GLY A 247 -20.84 -6.15 -10.95
N LYS A 248 -20.87 -4.83 -10.78
CA LYS A 248 -21.53 -3.90 -11.69
C LYS A 248 -20.57 -2.78 -12.09
N PRO A 249 -20.80 -2.08 -13.21
CA PRO A 249 -20.01 -0.91 -13.56
C PRO A 249 -20.04 0.15 -12.45
N THR A 250 -18.88 0.71 -12.12
CA THR A 250 -18.73 1.80 -11.15
C THR A 250 -17.90 2.95 -11.74
N PHE A 251 -17.90 4.10 -11.07
CA PHE A 251 -16.99 5.21 -11.38
C PHE A 251 -15.59 5.03 -10.80
N ARG A 252 -15.35 3.96 -10.04
CA ARG A 252 -14.09 3.66 -9.36
C ARG A 252 -13.16 2.82 -10.24
N LYS A 253 -12.89 3.27 -11.47
CA LYS A 253 -12.04 2.60 -12.48
C LYS A 253 -11.23 3.61 -13.28
N SER A 254 -10.27 3.17 -14.10
CA SER A 254 -9.42 4.07 -14.86
C SER A 254 -10.11 4.81 -16.00
N PHE A 255 -11.19 4.26 -16.57
CA PHE A 255 -11.95 4.87 -17.67
C PHE A 255 -13.45 4.67 -17.49
N ILE A 256 -14.21 5.75 -17.61
CA ILE A 256 -15.66 5.71 -17.55
C ILE A 256 -16.20 5.90 -18.96
N ILE A 257 -16.98 4.92 -19.40
CA ILE A 257 -17.82 5.01 -20.58
C ILE A 257 -19.24 5.20 -20.05
N SER A 258 -19.81 6.36 -20.30
CA SER A 258 -21.14 6.73 -19.85
C SER A 258 -21.83 7.51 -20.95
N SER A 259 -23.07 7.13 -21.27
CA SER A 259 -23.94 7.92 -22.14
C SER A 259 -24.43 9.20 -21.45
N ASP A 260 -24.49 9.18 -20.12
CA ASP A 260 -24.91 10.32 -19.32
C ASP A 260 -23.73 11.19 -18.91
N PRO A 261 -23.90 12.52 -18.81
CA PRO A 261 -22.87 13.44 -18.33
C PRO A 261 -22.39 13.04 -16.92
N VAL A 262 -21.11 12.69 -16.80
CA VAL A 262 -20.49 12.37 -15.50
C VAL A 262 -20.20 13.67 -14.76
N GLN A 263 -20.75 13.82 -13.54
CA GLN A 263 -20.49 14.99 -12.72
C GLN A 263 -19.09 14.90 -12.09
N ARG A 264 -18.37 16.02 -12.09
CA ARG A 264 -17.04 16.10 -11.47
C ARG A 264 -17.05 15.71 -9.99
N SER A 265 -18.13 16.03 -9.26
CA SER A 265 -18.30 15.64 -7.86
C SER A 265 -18.31 14.13 -7.66
N ASP A 266 -18.84 13.35 -8.61
CA ASP A 266 -18.91 11.90 -8.50
C ASP A 266 -17.53 11.27 -8.64
N LEU A 267 -16.70 11.86 -9.52
CA LEU A 267 -15.30 11.49 -9.70
C LEU A 267 -14.47 11.80 -8.45
N GLU A 268 -14.62 13.02 -7.92
CA GLU A 268 -13.93 13.47 -6.70
C GLU A 268 -14.31 12.61 -5.49
N ASN A 269 -15.60 12.29 -5.33
CA ASN A 269 -16.09 11.40 -4.28
C ASN A 269 -15.53 9.98 -4.42
N SER A 270 -15.58 9.40 -5.62
CA SER A 270 -15.03 8.07 -5.90
C SER A 270 -13.54 8.01 -5.59
N ALA A 271 -12.80 9.02 -6.00
CA ALA A 271 -11.36 9.08 -5.82
C ALA A 271 -10.98 9.30 -4.34
N SER A 272 -11.75 10.11 -3.60
CA SER A 272 -11.61 10.23 -2.13
C SER A 272 -11.88 8.91 -1.43
N GLU A 273 -12.93 8.18 -1.82
CA GLU A 273 -13.27 6.88 -1.23
C GLU A 273 -12.15 5.85 -1.45
N ILE A 274 -11.61 5.76 -2.67
CA ILE A 274 -10.47 4.89 -3.00
C ILE A 274 -9.28 5.21 -2.10
N ALA A 275 -8.94 6.50 -1.96
CA ALA A 275 -7.82 6.92 -1.11
C ALA A 275 -8.04 6.53 0.35
N THR A 276 -9.21 6.82 0.91
CA THR A 276 -9.56 6.46 2.29
C THR A 276 -9.48 4.95 2.53
N ARG A 277 -9.96 4.13 1.59
CA ARG A 277 -9.87 2.66 1.71
C ARG A 277 -8.42 2.18 1.69
N ARG A 278 -7.61 2.64 0.75
CA ARG A 278 -6.18 2.27 0.68
C ARG A 278 -5.39 2.72 1.90
N PHE A 279 -5.71 3.87 2.46
CA PHE A 279 -5.15 4.33 3.72
C PHE A 279 -5.50 3.40 4.89
N SER A 280 -6.75 2.92 4.96
CA SER A 280 -7.15 1.93 5.96
C SER A 280 -6.37 0.61 5.79
N ILE A 281 -6.24 0.10 4.56
CA ILE A 281 -5.46 -1.12 4.27
C ILE A 281 -3.99 -0.95 4.68
N TYR A 282 -3.39 0.20 4.37
CA TYR A 282 -2.02 0.52 4.80
C TYR A 282 -1.88 0.48 6.32
N ARG A 283 -2.81 1.09 7.06
CA ARG A 283 -2.79 1.07 8.54
C ARG A 283 -2.96 -0.34 9.10
N MET A 284 -3.80 -1.16 8.49
CA MET A 284 -3.92 -2.58 8.83
C MET A 284 -2.57 -3.31 8.64
N ALA A 285 -1.86 -3.04 7.54
CA ALA A 285 -0.53 -3.61 7.30
C ALA A 285 0.52 -3.14 8.32
N VAL A 286 0.51 -1.84 8.68
CA VAL A 286 1.36 -1.28 9.74
C VAL A 286 1.10 -2.00 11.06
N GLU A 287 -0.16 -2.13 11.45
CA GLU A 287 -0.54 -2.85 12.67
C GLU A 287 -0.08 -4.31 12.63
N TYR A 288 -0.35 -5.02 11.55
CA TYR A 288 0.06 -6.41 11.42
C TYR A 288 1.58 -6.56 11.59
N ARG A 289 2.36 -5.69 10.94
CA ARG A 289 3.82 -5.64 11.07
C ARG A 289 4.26 -5.38 12.51
N GLN A 290 3.60 -4.47 13.24
CA GLN A 290 3.96 -4.17 14.63
C GLN A 290 3.64 -5.29 15.62
N LEU A 291 2.62 -6.10 15.30
CA LEU A 291 2.14 -7.13 16.21
C LEU A 291 2.70 -8.52 15.91
N HIS A 292 3.05 -8.81 14.65
CA HIS A 292 3.35 -10.16 14.18
C HIS A 292 4.70 -10.31 13.45
N CYS A 293 5.41 -9.24 13.10
CA CYS A 293 6.68 -9.32 12.36
C CYS A 293 7.89 -8.97 13.25
N ASP A 294 8.26 -9.88 14.13
CA ASP A 294 9.23 -9.62 15.22
C ASP A 294 10.62 -9.24 14.72
N ASP A 295 11.18 -9.97 13.77
CA ASP A 295 12.49 -9.64 13.18
C ASP A 295 12.55 -8.21 12.64
N ASN A 296 11.43 -7.75 12.09
CA ASN A 296 11.33 -6.40 11.55
C ASN A 296 11.32 -5.35 12.65
N VAL A 297 10.51 -5.56 13.70
CA VAL A 297 10.45 -4.66 14.86
C VAL A 297 11.81 -4.64 15.57
N ILE A 298 12.45 -5.79 15.78
CA ILE A 298 13.79 -5.92 16.36
C ILE A 298 14.80 -5.09 15.57
N LYS A 299 14.85 -5.27 14.24
CA LYS A 299 15.76 -4.52 13.37
C LYS A 299 15.55 -3.01 13.51
N GLN A 300 14.31 -2.56 13.61
CA GLN A 300 13.98 -1.14 13.73
C GLN A 300 14.33 -0.57 15.10
N LEU A 301 14.09 -1.31 16.19
CA LEU A 301 14.50 -0.89 17.53
C LEU A 301 16.02 -0.80 17.65
N ARG A 302 16.76 -1.79 17.10
CA ARG A 302 18.23 -1.73 17.02
C ARG A 302 18.69 -0.47 16.29
N THR A 303 18.12 -0.21 15.11
CA THR A 303 18.45 0.96 14.29
C THR A 303 18.20 2.26 15.06
N ALA A 304 17.08 2.35 15.81
CA ALA A 304 16.77 3.53 16.62
C ALA A 304 17.78 3.73 17.77
N CYS A 305 18.18 2.66 18.46
CA CYS A 305 19.19 2.72 19.53
C CYS A 305 20.59 3.09 19.02
N THR A 306 20.98 2.64 17.82
CA THR A 306 22.38 2.75 17.34
C THR A 306 22.62 3.94 16.43
N ARG A 307 21.60 4.40 15.69
CA ARG A 307 21.72 5.49 14.70
C ARG A 307 21.17 6.82 15.15
N SER A 308 20.54 6.92 16.31
CA SER A 308 20.07 8.21 16.80
C SER A 308 21.18 8.92 17.58
N TRP A 309 21.65 10.04 17.02
CA TRP A 309 22.84 10.77 17.47
C TRP A 309 22.58 11.53 18.77
N ASN A 310 21.30 11.69 19.12
CA ASN A 310 20.79 12.45 20.25
C ASN A 310 20.03 11.60 21.28
N VAL A 311 19.86 10.29 21.06
CA VAL A 311 19.06 9.43 21.94
C VAL A 311 19.99 8.55 22.74
N SER A 312 19.60 8.30 23.99
CA SER A 312 20.29 7.32 24.81
C SER A 312 20.28 5.96 24.09
N LYS A 313 21.31 5.14 24.30
CA LYS A 313 21.37 3.78 23.74
C LYS A 313 20.31 2.83 24.33
N ARG A 314 19.29 3.34 25.02
CA ARG A 314 18.29 2.54 25.77
C ARG A 314 17.13 2.12 24.88
N LEU A 315 16.58 0.95 25.18
CA LEU A 315 15.49 0.36 24.40
C LEU A 315 14.12 1.00 24.70
N ASP A 316 13.90 1.49 25.91
CA ASP A 316 12.68 2.20 26.27
C ASP A 316 12.55 3.53 25.50
N ASP A 317 13.62 4.30 25.41
CA ASP A 317 13.67 5.51 24.58
C ASP A 317 13.43 5.19 23.10
N ALA A 318 14.08 4.14 22.57
CA ALA A 318 13.84 3.71 21.19
C ALA A 318 12.39 3.28 20.92
N ILE A 319 11.73 2.63 21.89
CA ILE A 319 10.30 2.31 21.79
C ILE A 319 9.47 3.59 21.82
N PHE A 320 9.78 4.53 22.71
CA PHE A 320 9.07 5.81 22.82
C PHE A 320 9.13 6.61 21.51
N ASP A 321 10.34 6.80 20.96
CA ASP A 321 10.55 7.52 19.69
C ASP A 321 9.81 6.84 18.54
N ARG A 322 9.86 5.51 18.51
CA ARG A 322 9.12 4.73 17.53
C ARG A 322 7.61 4.94 17.64
N MET A 323 7.07 5.00 18.85
CA MET A 323 5.65 5.29 19.07
C MET A 323 5.28 6.70 18.60
N ILE A 324 6.14 7.69 18.83
CA ILE A 324 5.95 9.05 18.29
C ILE A 324 5.85 8.99 16.77
N VAL A 325 6.73 8.25 16.11
CA VAL A 325 6.74 8.12 14.65
C VAL A 325 5.47 7.42 14.15
N LEU A 326 5.14 6.26 14.70
CA LEU A 326 4.04 5.41 14.24
C LEU A 326 2.68 6.10 14.38
N PHE A 327 2.49 6.88 15.46
CA PHE A 327 1.24 7.58 15.76
C PHE A 327 1.27 9.07 15.43
N ASP A 328 2.32 9.53 14.75
CA ASP A 328 2.48 10.92 14.36
C ASP A 328 2.40 11.90 15.55
N GLY A 329 3.03 11.50 16.66
CA GLY A 329 3.03 12.19 17.96
C GLY A 329 3.35 13.69 17.87
N VAL A 330 4.20 14.07 16.92
CA VAL A 330 4.67 15.47 16.71
C VAL A 330 3.56 16.38 16.18
N ASN A 331 2.54 15.83 15.51
CA ASN A 331 1.42 16.60 14.94
C ASN A 331 0.12 16.46 15.75
N LEU A 332 0.19 15.84 16.93
CA LEU A 332 -0.94 15.72 17.82
C LEU A 332 -1.28 17.08 18.44
N ASP A 333 -2.57 17.35 18.62
CA ASP A 333 -3.00 18.47 19.46
C ASP A 333 -2.62 18.21 20.93
N ALA A 334 -2.61 19.27 21.75
CA ALA A 334 -2.18 19.17 23.15
C ALA A 334 -2.90 18.07 23.95
N LYS A 335 -4.20 17.86 23.70
CA LYS A 335 -4.99 16.82 24.35
C LYS A 335 -4.56 15.41 23.91
N LYS A 336 -4.29 15.23 22.61
CA LYS A 336 -3.78 13.97 22.08
C LYS A 336 -2.35 13.67 22.52
N ILE A 337 -1.51 14.70 22.69
CA ILE A 337 -0.17 14.53 23.29
C ILE A 337 -0.30 14.04 24.73
N GLU A 338 -1.17 14.67 25.53
CA GLU A 338 -1.43 14.22 26.91
C GLU A 338 -1.92 12.76 26.95
N ASN A 339 -2.88 12.40 26.11
CA ASN A 339 -3.37 11.03 25.98
C ASN A 339 -2.26 10.06 25.54
N PHE A 340 -1.40 10.48 24.61
CA PHE A 340 -0.27 9.70 24.13
C PHE A 340 0.69 9.37 25.29
N LEU A 341 1.11 10.40 26.03
CA LEU A 341 2.04 10.25 27.15
C LEU A 341 1.43 9.41 28.28
N ASN A 342 0.19 9.70 28.68
CA ASN A 342 -0.52 8.97 29.73
C ASN A 342 -0.73 7.47 29.40
N ALA A 343 -0.79 7.13 28.11
CA ALA A 343 -0.97 5.74 27.68
C ALA A 343 0.33 4.92 27.76
N ILE A 344 1.49 5.52 27.50
CA ILE A 344 2.75 4.77 27.35
C ILE A 344 3.74 4.96 28.50
N ILE A 345 3.78 6.13 29.15
CA ILE A 345 4.72 6.39 30.25
C ILE A 345 4.60 5.32 31.34
N PRO A 346 3.40 4.91 31.82
CA PRO A 346 3.31 3.88 32.85
C PRO A 346 3.87 2.52 32.43
N ILE A 347 3.82 2.21 31.13
CA ILE A 347 4.33 0.94 30.58
C ILE A 347 5.87 1.00 30.51
N LEU A 348 6.42 2.13 30.07
CA LEU A 348 7.86 2.34 29.95
C LEU A 348 8.54 2.52 31.33
N ASP A 349 7.93 3.26 32.26
CA ASP A 349 8.43 3.41 33.63
C ASP A 349 8.45 2.07 34.39
N GLY A 350 7.51 1.18 34.05
CA GLY A 350 7.48 -0.19 34.58
C GLY A 350 8.49 -1.13 33.93
N ALA A 351 9.14 -0.72 32.83
CA ALA A 351 10.11 -1.54 32.13
C ALA A 351 11.49 -1.48 32.83
N LYS A 352 12.19 -2.62 32.84
CA LYS A 352 13.59 -2.68 33.26
C LYS A 352 14.50 -1.91 32.30
N LEU A 353 15.61 -1.39 32.83
CA LEU A 353 16.65 -0.71 32.06
C LEU A 353 17.46 -1.71 31.23
N ASP A 354 17.64 -1.43 29.94
CA ASP A 354 18.46 -2.21 29.03
C ASP A 354 18.96 -1.30 27.89
N SER A 355 20.21 -1.51 27.44
CA SER A 355 20.86 -0.64 26.46
C SER A 355 21.67 -1.44 25.44
N PHE A 356 21.86 -0.84 24.26
CA PHE A 356 22.62 -1.41 23.14
C PHE A 356 24.00 -0.77 23.03
N ASP A 357 25.06 -1.56 23.24
CA ASP A 357 26.42 -1.08 22.99
C ASP A 357 26.93 -1.39 21.58
N ASP A 358 26.50 -2.49 20.96
CA ASP A 358 26.84 -2.93 19.59
C ASP A 358 25.66 -3.61 18.87
N ASP A 359 25.58 -3.54 17.54
CA ASP A 359 24.50 -4.08 16.67
C ASP A 359 24.28 -5.59 16.83
N ASN A 360 25.28 -6.32 17.32
CA ASN A 360 25.25 -7.78 17.49
C ASN A 360 24.79 -8.25 18.88
N ASP A 361 24.69 -7.36 19.86
CA ASP A 361 24.32 -7.76 21.22
C ASP A 361 22.83 -8.16 21.29
N ALA A 362 22.53 -9.06 22.22
CA ALA A 362 21.16 -9.35 22.62
C ALA A 362 20.85 -8.55 23.90
N PRO A 363 19.64 -7.97 24.03
CA PRO A 363 19.24 -7.28 25.26
C PRO A 363 19.35 -8.21 26.46
N SER A 364 19.75 -7.68 27.62
CA SER A 364 19.89 -8.47 28.86
C SER A 364 18.59 -9.13 29.30
N GLN A 365 17.44 -8.52 29.00
CA GLN A 365 16.11 -9.10 29.27
C GLN A 365 15.58 -10.01 28.15
N GLY A 366 16.28 -10.09 27.02
CA GLY A 366 15.85 -10.82 25.83
C GLY A 366 14.82 -10.06 24.98
N TRP A 367 14.71 -10.45 23.71
CA TRP A 367 13.84 -9.77 22.75
C TRP A 367 12.35 -9.97 23.02
N ASP A 368 11.95 -11.14 23.54
CA ASP A 368 10.55 -11.42 23.85
C ASP A 368 9.97 -10.42 24.85
N TYR A 369 10.76 -10.06 25.87
CA TYR A 369 10.41 -9.04 26.86
C TYR A 369 10.19 -7.68 26.19
N TRP A 370 11.16 -7.21 25.40
CA TRP A 370 11.08 -5.89 24.76
C TRP A 370 10.02 -5.80 23.66
N LEU A 371 9.79 -6.88 22.92
CA LEU A 371 8.69 -6.99 21.97
C LEU A 371 7.34 -6.93 22.68
N GLN A 372 7.20 -7.53 23.86
CA GLN A 372 5.98 -7.42 24.66
C GLN A 372 5.74 -5.98 25.15
N ILE A 373 6.78 -5.28 25.60
CA ILE A 373 6.68 -3.84 25.96
C ILE A 373 6.25 -3.02 24.75
N HIS A 374 6.92 -3.17 23.60
CA HIS A 374 6.57 -2.50 22.35
C HIS A 374 5.10 -2.73 21.96
N ARG A 375 4.65 -3.99 21.94
CA ARG A 375 3.26 -4.35 21.61
C ARG A 375 2.27 -3.76 22.61
N SER A 376 2.64 -3.66 23.89
CA SER A 376 1.79 -3.07 24.94
C SER A 376 1.62 -1.57 24.73
N CYS A 377 2.71 -0.84 24.48
CA CYS A 377 2.66 0.58 24.12
C CYS A 377 1.83 0.81 22.85
N PHE A 378 2.06 0.00 21.81
CA PHE A 378 1.32 0.10 20.55
C PHE A 378 -0.20 -0.06 20.75
N ARG A 379 -0.62 -1.07 21.51
CA ARG A 379 -2.06 -1.31 21.80
C ARG A 379 -2.66 -0.20 22.66
N ALA A 380 -1.94 0.27 23.67
CA ALA A 380 -2.38 1.35 24.53
C ALA A 380 -2.62 2.64 23.73
N LEU A 381 -1.69 3.00 22.84
CA LEU A 381 -1.83 4.15 21.96
C LEU A 381 -2.96 3.98 20.95
N LYS A 382 -3.11 2.78 20.38
CA LYS A 382 -4.22 2.49 19.48
C LYS A 382 -5.57 2.80 20.13
N GLN A 383 -5.73 2.43 21.40
CA GLN A 383 -6.93 2.72 22.18
C GLN A 383 -7.07 4.21 22.55
N ALA A 384 -5.97 4.87 22.91
CA ALA A 384 -5.99 6.24 23.43
C ALA A 384 -6.16 7.32 22.34
N ILE A 385 -5.57 7.13 21.16
CA ILE A 385 -5.48 8.17 20.12
C ILE A 385 -5.85 7.73 18.71
N GLY A 386 -6.10 6.43 18.47
CA GLY A 386 -6.58 5.90 17.18
C GLY A 386 -5.53 5.08 16.43
N GLU A 387 -5.73 4.83 15.13
CA GLU A 387 -4.88 3.92 14.35
C GLU A 387 -3.46 4.46 14.12
N ALA A 388 -2.47 3.56 14.18
CA ALA A 388 -1.09 3.83 13.77
C ALA A 388 -0.96 3.85 12.24
N GLY A 389 0.08 4.53 11.76
CA GLY A 389 0.41 4.64 10.34
C GLY A 389 0.38 6.09 9.87
N ARG A 390 1.57 6.66 9.71
CA ARG A 390 1.77 8.04 9.24
C ARG A 390 1.37 8.14 7.77
N ILE A 391 0.32 8.92 7.47
CA ILE A 391 -0.14 9.21 6.10
C ILE A 391 0.12 10.69 5.80
N TYR A 392 1.02 10.97 4.86
CA TYR A 392 1.40 12.34 4.48
C TYR A 392 0.41 13.00 3.51
N VAL A 393 -0.50 12.23 2.92
CA VAL A 393 -1.45 12.73 1.92
C VAL A 393 -2.78 13.06 2.60
N LYS A 394 -2.99 14.34 2.99
CA LYS A 394 -4.25 14.81 3.60
C LYS A 394 -5.45 14.75 2.64
N LYS A 395 -5.19 14.92 1.35
CA LYS A 395 -6.11 14.73 0.23
C LYS A 395 -5.24 14.28 -0.92
N ALA A 396 -5.57 13.16 -1.57
CA ALA A 396 -5.06 12.94 -2.90
C ALA A 396 -5.60 14.12 -3.71
N TRP A 397 -4.75 15.08 -4.07
CA TRP A 397 -5.12 16.10 -5.03
C TRP A 397 -5.18 15.40 -6.37
N ILE A 398 -6.31 14.73 -6.58
CA ILE A 398 -6.74 14.11 -7.82
C ILE A 398 -7.15 15.26 -8.72
N GLU A 399 -6.17 16.04 -9.18
CA GLU A 399 -6.40 16.96 -10.27
C GLU A 399 -6.33 16.16 -11.57
N MET A 400 -7.51 15.75 -12.05
CA MET A 400 -7.81 15.27 -13.40
C MET A 400 -6.67 14.49 -14.08
N SER A 401 -6.30 13.37 -13.47
CA SER A 401 -6.13 12.13 -14.23
C SER A 401 -7.32 11.21 -13.94
N ASP A 402 -8.48 11.86 -13.76
CA ASP A 402 -9.79 11.27 -13.58
C ASP A 402 -10.05 10.24 -14.67
N PRO A 403 -10.99 9.31 -14.43
CA PRO A 403 -11.46 8.46 -15.49
C PRO A 403 -11.86 9.36 -16.66
N VAL A 404 -11.16 9.20 -17.79
CA VAL A 404 -11.42 10.05 -18.95
C VAL A 404 -12.82 9.67 -19.42
N PRO A 405 -13.82 10.57 -19.37
CA PRO A 405 -15.10 10.29 -19.99
C PRO A 405 -14.83 10.18 -21.48
N LEU A 406 -15.10 9.01 -22.03
CA LEU A 406 -15.03 8.78 -23.45
C LEU A 406 -16.39 9.21 -23.99
N GLN A 407 -16.51 10.51 -24.32
CA GLN A 407 -17.61 10.98 -25.15
C GLN A 407 -17.32 10.57 -26.59
N ASP A 408 -18.36 10.14 -27.32
CA ASP A 408 -18.32 9.91 -28.77
C ASP A 408 -17.90 11.18 -29.54
#